data_AF-A0A8T5EI82-F1
#
_entry.id   AF-A0A8T5EI82-F1
#
_cell.length_a   1.000
_cell.length_b   1.000
_cell.length_c   1.000
_cell.angle_alpha   90.00
_cell.angle_beta   90.00
_cell.angle_gamma   90.00
#
_symmetry.space_group_name_H-M   'P 1'
#
loop_
_entity.id
_entity.type
_entity.pdbx_description
1 polymer ?
#
loop_
_entity_poly.entity_id
_entity_poly.type
_entity_poly.pdbx_seq_one_letter_code
_entity_poly.pdbx_strand_id
1 'polypeptide(L)'
;MTNEKKKCPFCGEIAYVSNTCGSCGMRGNGKFLKEHWGINCKQARYRENGMFYQTPDRFPAALTSPQGYAIFQSYSDLESCDGVTIGPNNLKKTNVKRPGISNLQRFVSKSMDNFEPLGEVFEEKPLGPEGYVYAMINPSFPGWVKVGCAFNCEDRLKSYQTGDPHREYKMCTKRQFSDRQIAEKIVHSKLTPLSENRKGEWFEIDLSIVKSIINNVTIV
;
A
#
# COMPACT_ATOMS: atom_id res chain seq x y z
N MET A 1 14.49 -19.37 -21.37
CA MET A 1 15.00 -19.71 -20.02
C MET A 1 13.93 -20.56 -19.34
N THR A 2 14.19 -21.85 -19.16
CA THR A 2 13.29 -22.77 -18.45
C THR A 2 13.21 -22.33 -16.99
N ASN A 3 12.00 -22.07 -16.50
CA ASN A 3 11.78 -21.79 -15.08
C ASN A 3 12.01 -23.08 -14.27
N GLU A 4 13.23 -23.29 -13.79
CA GLU A 4 13.56 -24.44 -12.94
C GLU A 4 12.73 -24.41 -11.65
N LYS A 5 12.07 -25.54 -11.35
CA LYS A 5 11.32 -25.73 -10.11
C LYS A 5 12.30 -25.84 -8.95
N LYS A 6 12.07 -25.06 -7.89
CA LYS A 6 12.84 -25.11 -6.64
C LYS A 6 12.03 -25.78 -5.54
N LYS A 7 12.73 -26.12 -4.45
CA LYS A 7 12.10 -26.57 -3.21
C LYS A 7 11.21 -25.47 -2.65
N CYS A 8 9.95 -25.79 -2.38
CA CYS A 8 8.99 -24.89 -1.79
C CYS A 8 9.39 -24.60 -0.33
N PRO A 9 9.53 -23.33 0.06
CA PRO A 9 9.91 -23.00 1.43
C PRO A 9 8.77 -23.23 2.43
N PHE A 10 7.55 -23.50 1.96
CA PHE A 10 6.36 -23.75 2.78
C PHE A 10 6.11 -25.25 3.01
N CYS A 11 6.03 -26.05 1.94
CA CYS A 11 5.72 -27.48 2.04
C CYS A 11 6.92 -28.42 1.78
N GLY A 12 8.06 -27.90 1.33
CA GLY A 12 9.25 -28.70 1.03
C GLY A 12 9.26 -29.40 -0.33
N GLU A 13 8.18 -29.33 -1.12
CA GLU A 13 8.09 -29.98 -2.44
C GLU A 13 8.83 -29.23 -3.54
N ILE A 14 9.41 -29.94 -4.52
CA ILE A 14 10.09 -29.36 -5.69
C ILE A 14 9.06 -28.91 -6.74
N ALA A 15 8.30 -27.87 -6.39
CA ALA A 15 7.21 -27.34 -7.19
C ALA A 15 7.12 -25.80 -7.15
N TYR A 16 8.14 -25.11 -6.64
CA TYR A 16 8.13 -23.67 -6.43
C TYR A 16 8.77 -22.92 -7.59
N VAL A 17 7.98 -22.10 -8.28
CA VAL A 17 8.38 -21.30 -9.44
C VAL A 17 7.78 -19.91 -9.31
N SER A 18 8.57 -18.87 -9.55
CA SER A 18 8.10 -17.47 -9.55
C SER A 18 7.26 -17.10 -8.31
N ASN A 19 7.74 -17.50 -7.13
CA ASN A 19 7.07 -17.32 -5.84
C ASN A 19 5.73 -18.05 -5.67
N THR A 20 5.44 -19.09 -6.44
CA THR A 20 4.21 -19.88 -6.31
C THR A 20 4.54 -21.37 -6.29
N CYS A 21 3.94 -22.11 -5.36
CA CYS A 21 4.05 -23.55 -5.29
C CYS A 21 2.90 -24.23 -6.05
N GLY A 22 3.22 -25.10 -7.01
CA GLY A 22 2.23 -25.92 -7.71
C GLY A 22 1.66 -27.08 -6.88
N SER A 23 2.28 -27.42 -5.75
CA SER A 23 1.83 -28.53 -4.88
C SER A 23 0.89 -28.05 -3.76
N CYS A 24 1.33 -27.10 -2.92
CA CYS A 24 0.53 -26.60 -1.80
C CYS A 24 -0.22 -25.30 -2.09
N GLY A 25 -0.07 -24.72 -3.28
CA GLY A 25 -0.70 -23.44 -3.65
C GLY A 25 -0.13 -22.19 -2.96
N MET A 26 0.80 -22.35 -2.01
CA MET A 26 1.41 -21.24 -1.27
C MET A 26 2.17 -20.28 -2.18
N ARG A 27 2.05 -18.99 -1.87
CA ARG A 27 2.72 -17.93 -2.63
C ARG A 27 3.61 -17.09 -1.72
N GLY A 28 4.84 -16.87 -2.14
CA GLY A 28 5.79 -15.95 -1.52
C GLY A 28 5.44 -14.49 -1.79
N ASN A 29 4.28 -14.06 -1.28
CA ASN A 29 3.75 -12.72 -1.48
C ASN A 29 3.11 -12.25 -0.18
N GLY A 30 3.50 -11.06 0.30
CA GLY A 30 3.00 -10.54 1.58
C GLY A 30 1.48 -10.35 1.60
N LYS A 31 0.87 -9.92 0.48
CA LYS A 31 -0.60 -9.80 0.38
C LYS A 31 -1.28 -11.16 0.48
N PHE A 32 -0.76 -12.16 -0.25
CA PHE A 32 -1.27 -13.53 -0.16
C PHE A 32 -1.15 -14.08 1.26
N LEU A 33 0.02 -13.94 1.91
CA LEU A 33 0.24 -14.47 3.26
C LEU A 33 -0.59 -13.73 4.31
N LYS A 34 -0.84 -12.42 4.14
CA LYS A 34 -1.77 -11.68 4.97
C LYS A 34 -3.17 -12.31 4.93
N GLU A 35 -3.70 -12.52 3.73
CA GLU A 35 -5.04 -13.09 3.53
C GLU A 35 -5.09 -14.55 4.00
N HIS A 36 -4.10 -15.35 3.61
CA HIS A 36 -4.03 -16.78 3.91
C HIS A 36 -3.88 -17.08 5.40
N TRP A 37 -3.18 -16.23 6.16
CA TRP A 37 -3.00 -16.40 7.61
C TRP A 37 -3.89 -15.52 8.49
N GLY A 38 -4.81 -14.75 7.90
CA GLY A 38 -5.70 -13.85 8.64
C GLY A 38 -4.95 -12.77 9.42
N ILE A 39 -3.84 -12.26 8.88
CA ILE A 39 -3.00 -11.28 9.58
C ILE A 39 -3.70 -9.92 9.60
N ASN A 40 -4.06 -9.44 10.78
CA ASN A 40 -4.64 -8.11 10.96
C ASN A 40 -3.57 -7.00 10.83
N CYS A 41 -3.27 -6.59 9.60
CA CYS A 41 -2.31 -5.52 9.31
C CYS A 41 -2.72 -4.74 8.04
N LYS A 42 -2.33 -3.47 7.93
CA LYS A 42 -2.53 -2.65 6.71
C LYS A 42 -1.58 -3.07 5.58
N GLN A 43 -0.40 -3.56 5.92
CA GLN A 43 0.62 -3.96 4.94
C GLN A 43 1.42 -5.16 5.43
N ALA A 44 1.58 -6.15 4.57
CA ALA A 44 2.46 -7.29 4.81
C ALA A 44 3.57 -7.35 3.76
N ARG A 45 4.78 -7.67 4.19
CA ARG A 45 5.94 -7.86 3.32
C ARG A 45 6.45 -9.29 3.45
N TYR A 46 6.77 -9.91 2.32
CA TYR A 46 7.37 -11.25 2.27
C TYR A 46 8.70 -11.20 1.53
N ARG A 47 9.71 -11.82 2.13
CA ARG A 47 11.00 -12.11 1.50
C ARG A 47 11.55 -13.43 2.05
N GLU A 48 11.93 -14.32 1.14
CA GLU A 48 12.47 -15.63 1.47
C GLU A 48 13.77 -15.55 2.29
N ASN A 49 14.60 -14.52 2.04
CA ASN A 49 15.88 -14.32 2.71
C ASN A 49 15.84 -13.37 3.92
N GLY A 50 14.65 -12.91 4.33
CA GLY A 50 14.50 -11.98 5.47
C GLY A 50 15.03 -10.55 5.22
N MET A 51 15.43 -10.20 4.00
CA MET A 51 15.89 -8.86 3.62
C MET A 51 14.78 -8.08 2.90
N PHE A 52 14.17 -7.11 3.56
CA PHE A 52 13.06 -6.34 3.03
C PHE A 52 13.57 -5.03 2.40
N TYR A 53 13.63 -5.00 1.07
CA TYR A 53 14.14 -3.84 0.31
C TYR A 53 13.30 -2.57 0.46
N GLN A 54 12.09 -2.66 1.04
CA GLN A 54 11.25 -1.52 1.38
C GLN A 54 10.71 -1.72 2.79
N THR A 55 10.97 -0.74 3.64
CA THR A 55 10.39 -0.63 4.98
C THR A 55 8.89 -0.43 4.85
N PRO A 56 8.07 -1.14 5.63
CA PRO A 56 6.65 -0.86 5.70
C PRO A 56 6.38 0.62 6.04
N ASP A 57 5.41 1.20 5.35
CA ASP A 57 4.99 2.60 5.48
C ASP A 57 3.53 2.72 5.95
N ARG A 58 2.80 1.61 6.00
CA ARG A 58 1.42 1.55 6.48
C ARG A 58 1.33 0.57 7.64
N PHE A 59 1.06 1.11 8.82
CA PHE A 59 0.98 0.35 10.06
C PHE A 59 -0.47 0.21 10.57
N PRO A 60 -0.84 -0.91 11.23
CA PRO A 60 0.02 -2.04 11.60
C PRO A 60 0.58 -2.79 10.39
N ALA A 61 1.86 -3.16 10.45
CA ALA A 61 2.58 -3.80 9.36
C ALA A 61 3.09 -5.17 9.78
N ALA A 62 3.11 -6.13 8.87
CA ALA A 62 3.64 -7.47 9.12
C ALA A 62 4.87 -7.76 8.25
N LEU A 63 5.91 -8.29 8.88
CA LEU A 63 6.96 -9.02 8.18
C LEU A 63 6.59 -10.50 8.21
N THR A 64 6.59 -11.15 7.05
CA THR A 64 6.13 -12.54 6.88
C THR A 64 7.26 -13.42 6.34
N SER A 65 7.30 -14.67 6.80
CA SER A 65 8.20 -15.74 6.35
C SER A 65 7.41 -17.03 6.23
N PRO A 66 7.94 -18.08 5.58
CA PRO A 66 7.23 -19.36 5.44
C PRO A 66 6.77 -19.98 6.76
N GLN A 67 7.44 -19.66 7.87
CA GLN A 67 7.16 -20.22 9.20
C GLN A 67 6.17 -19.37 10.01
N GLY A 68 5.82 -18.15 9.59
CA GLY A 68 4.99 -17.25 10.37
C GLY A 68 5.17 -15.77 10.07
N TYR A 69 4.87 -14.92 11.05
CA TYR A 69 4.95 -13.47 10.89
C TYR A 69 5.27 -12.73 12.19
N ALA A 70 5.69 -11.46 12.04
CA ALA A 70 5.84 -10.51 13.13
C ALA A 70 5.05 -9.23 12.78
N ILE A 71 4.18 -8.78 13.69
CA ILE A 71 3.40 -7.54 13.52
C ILE A 71 4.10 -6.38 14.25
N PHE A 72 4.03 -5.21 13.64
CA PHE A 72 4.52 -3.95 14.15
C PHE A 72 3.39 -2.93 14.12
N GLN A 73 3.14 -2.24 15.22
CA GLN A 73 2.00 -1.31 15.34
C GLN A 73 2.31 0.07 14.77
N SER A 74 3.57 0.46 14.72
CA SER A 74 4.03 1.74 14.19
C SER A 74 5.44 1.64 13.63
N TYR A 75 5.89 2.69 12.94
CA TYR A 75 7.29 2.79 12.51
C TYR A 75 8.24 2.78 13.70
N SER A 76 7.91 3.48 14.79
CA SER A 76 8.72 3.49 16.01
C SER A 76 8.86 2.09 16.62
N ASP A 77 7.80 1.28 16.61
CA ASP A 77 7.82 -0.10 17.12
C ASP A 77 8.69 -1.01 16.24
N LEU A 78 8.69 -0.78 14.93
CA LEU A 78 9.60 -1.47 14.00
C LEU A 78 11.07 -1.06 14.23
N GLU A 79 11.32 0.23 14.42
CA GLU A 79 12.66 0.79 14.61
C GLU A 79 13.27 0.39 15.95
N SER A 80 12.47 0.32 17.01
CA SER A 80 12.90 -0.10 18.35
C SER A 80 12.94 -1.62 18.53
N CYS A 81 12.61 -2.40 17.50
CA CYS A 81 12.59 -3.85 17.62
C CYS A 81 14.01 -4.44 17.63
N ASP A 82 14.35 -5.11 18.72
CA ASP A 82 15.57 -5.92 18.77
C ASP A 82 15.62 -6.94 17.64
N GLY A 83 16.71 -6.94 16.88
CA GLY A 83 16.87 -7.79 15.70
C GLY A 83 16.41 -7.17 14.39
N VAL A 84 15.78 -6.00 14.41
CA VAL A 84 15.47 -5.21 13.20
C VAL A 84 16.49 -4.08 13.03
N THR A 85 16.87 -3.79 11.80
CA THR A 85 17.72 -2.64 11.46
C THR A 85 17.13 -1.96 10.24
N ILE A 86 16.84 -0.67 10.36
CA ILE A 86 16.36 0.16 9.26
C ILE A 86 17.57 0.86 8.64
N GLY A 87 17.78 0.65 7.34
CA GLY A 87 18.83 1.30 6.57
C GLY A 87 18.59 2.81 6.44
N PRO A 88 19.63 3.58 6.06
CA PRO A 88 19.58 5.05 6.02
C PRO A 88 18.42 5.59 5.18
N ASN A 89 17.93 6.77 5.56
CA ASN A 89 16.68 7.41 5.08
C ASN A 89 16.44 7.37 3.56
N ASN A 90 17.50 7.35 2.75
CA ASN A 90 17.41 7.36 1.29
C ASN A 90 17.03 6.00 0.68
N LEU A 91 17.18 4.89 1.43
CA LEU A 91 16.91 3.54 0.94
C LEU A 91 15.78 2.84 1.69
N LYS A 92 15.44 3.28 2.92
CA LYS A 92 14.42 2.70 3.82
C LYS A 92 14.37 1.16 3.70
N LYS A 93 15.50 0.47 3.84
CA LYS A 93 15.56 -1.00 3.79
C LYS A 93 15.39 -1.56 5.19
N THR A 94 14.44 -2.47 5.41
CA THR A 94 14.35 -3.19 6.69
C THR A 94 15.13 -4.48 6.57
N ASN A 95 16.15 -4.63 7.41
CA ASN A 95 16.90 -5.87 7.55
C ASN A 95 16.55 -6.50 8.89
N VAL A 96 16.39 -7.82 8.89
CA VAL A 96 16.24 -8.58 10.13
C VAL A 96 17.48 -9.44 10.32
N LYS A 97 18.08 -9.37 11.51
CA LYS A 97 19.27 -10.14 11.85
C LYS A 97 18.99 -11.63 11.63
N ARG A 98 19.99 -12.37 11.14
CA ARG A 98 19.89 -13.82 10.99
C ARG A 98 19.56 -14.46 12.35
N PRO A 99 18.73 -15.52 12.39
CA PRO A 99 18.23 -16.35 11.27
C PRO A 99 17.00 -15.78 10.52
N GLY A 100 16.56 -14.55 10.81
CA GLY A 100 15.43 -13.89 10.16
C GLY A 100 14.32 -13.57 11.16
N ILE A 101 13.10 -13.33 10.66
CA ILE A 101 12.00 -12.86 11.51
C ILE A 101 11.56 -13.85 12.58
N SER A 102 11.88 -15.14 12.40
CA SER A 102 11.59 -16.19 13.38
C SER A 102 12.30 -16.00 14.72
N ASN A 103 13.36 -15.19 14.76
CA ASN A 103 14.12 -14.88 15.98
C ASN A 103 13.64 -13.61 16.68
N LEU A 104 12.62 -12.93 16.16
CA LEU A 104 12.04 -11.78 16.83
C LEU A 104 11.17 -12.26 17.99
N GLN A 105 11.27 -11.62 19.16
CA GLN A 105 10.47 -11.98 20.33
C GLN A 105 8.96 -12.01 20.06
N ARG A 106 8.50 -11.17 19.12
CA ARG A 106 7.09 -11.03 18.69
C ARG A 106 6.71 -11.92 17.51
N PHE A 107 7.55 -12.89 17.16
CA PHE A 107 7.28 -13.81 16.07
C PHE A 107 6.15 -14.76 16.43
N VAL A 108 5.15 -14.84 15.56
CA VAL A 108 4.03 -15.76 15.65
C VAL A 108 4.30 -16.90 14.68
N SER A 109 4.60 -18.09 15.21
CA SER A 109 4.76 -19.32 14.41
C SER A 109 3.42 -19.75 13.84
N LYS A 110 3.45 -20.33 12.63
CA LYS A 110 2.31 -20.98 11.97
C LYS A 110 2.51 -22.49 11.82
N SER A 111 3.52 -23.07 12.48
CA SER A 111 3.57 -24.53 12.65
C SER A 111 2.31 -25.00 13.38
N MET A 112 1.73 -26.10 12.87
CA MET A 112 0.47 -26.71 13.30
C MET A 112 0.34 -26.76 14.84
N ASP A 113 -0.85 -26.41 15.33
CA ASP A 113 -1.32 -26.50 16.71
C ASP A 113 -0.61 -25.60 17.73
N ASN A 114 -1.15 -24.38 17.91
CA ASN A 114 -1.42 -23.70 19.19
C ASN A 114 -1.48 -22.19 18.97
N PHE A 115 -2.71 -21.67 18.91
CA PHE A 115 -3.04 -20.28 18.72
C PHE A 115 -3.37 -19.64 20.07
N GLU A 116 -2.49 -18.79 20.58
CA GLU A 116 -2.85 -17.79 21.59
C GLU A 116 -3.01 -16.45 20.84
N PRO A 117 -4.24 -15.97 20.61
CA PRO A 117 -4.45 -14.68 19.96
C PRO A 117 -3.91 -13.56 20.86
N LEU A 118 -2.89 -12.85 20.38
CA LEU A 118 -2.49 -11.56 20.93
C LEU A 118 -3.60 -10.54 20.66
N GLY A 119 -4.61 -10.51 21.54
CA GLY A 119 -5.58 -9.43 21.77
C GLY A 119 -6.39 -8.92 20.57
N GLU A 120 -7.67 -8.64 20.77
CA GLU A 120 -8.44 -7.87 19.79
C GLU A 120 -7.83 -6.46 19.64
N VAL A 121 -7.22 -6.19 18.48
CA VAL A 121 -6.94 -4.82 18.05
C VAL A 121 -8.21 -4.30 17.41
N PHE A 122 -8.86 -3.35 18.09
CA PHE A 122 -10.02 -2.64 17.55
C PHE A 122 -9.67 -2.03 16.18
N GLU A 123 -10.40 -2.45 15.14
CA GLU A 123 -10.45 -1.73 13.87
C GLU A 123 -10.78 -0.27 14.15
N GLU A 124 -9.88 0.67 13.83
CA GLU A 124 -10.35 2.00 13.49
C GLU A 124 -11.22 1.81 12.24
N LYS A 125 -12.53 1.95 12.43
CA LYS A 125 -13.61 1.90 11.42
C LYS A 125 -13.07 2.25 10.02
N PRO A 126 -13.43 1.50 8.95
CA PRO A 126 -13.10 1.92 7.60
C PRO A 126 -13.50 3.39 7.43
N LEU A 127 -12.54 4.24 7.03
CA LEU A 127 -12.77 5.67 6.81
C LEU A 127 -14.03 5.77 5.94
N GLY A 128 -15.08 6.38 6.50
CA GLY A 128 -16.42 6.34 5.93
C GLY A 128 -16.45 6.91 4.52
N PRO A 129 -17.59 6.90 3.83
CA PRO A 129 -17.69 7.39 2.46
C PRO A 129 -17.23 8.87 2.32
N GLU A 130 -17.26 9.64 3.41
CA GLU A 130 -16.89 11.04 3.45
C GLU A 130 -15.42 11.32 3.09
N GLY A 131 -15.17 12.45 2.47
CA GLY A 131 -13.83 12.91 2.18
C GLY A 131 -13.82 13.91 1.05
N TYR A 132 -12.73 13.99 0.31
CA TYR A 132 -12.50 15.05 -0.66
C TYR A 132 -12.32 14.49 -2.06
N VAL A 133 -12.84 15.21 -3.06
CA VAL A 133 -12.38 15.12 -4.45
C VAL A 133 -11.45 16.30 -4.69
N TYR A 134 -10.32 16.05 -5.33
CA TYR A 134 -9.26 17.03 -5.51
C TYR A 134 -8.71 17.03 -6.93
N ALA A 135 -8.09 18.15 -7.31
CA ALA A 135 -7.31 18.28 -8.54
C ALA A 135 -5.88 18.72 -8.23
N MET A 136 -4.92 18.08 -8.89
CA MET A 136 -3.50 18.38 -8.77
C MET A 136 -2.83 18.48 -10.14
N ILE A 137 -1.76 19.27 -10.19
CA ILE A 137 -0.93 19.46 -11.38
C ILE A 137 0.53 19.23 -11.03
N ASN A 138 1.35 18.98 -12.05
CA ASN A 138 2.80 19.01 -11.96
C ASN A 138 3.35 19.73 -13.21
N PRO A 139 4.27 20.70 -13.08
CA PRO A 139 4.89 21.38 -14.22
C PRO A 139 5.53 20.45 -15.26
N SER A 140 5.96 19.26 -14.85
CA SER A 140 6.51 18.23 -15.75
C SER A 140 5.46 17.63 -16.70
N PHE A 141 4.16 17.85 -16.43
CA PHE A 141 3.04 17.41 -17.26
C PHE A 141 2.13 18.61 -17.60
N PRO A 142 2.60 19.54 -18.45
CA PRO A 142 1.85 20.75 -18.78
C PRO A 142 0.53 20.39 -19.48
N GLY A 143 -0.56 21.09 -19.12
CA GLY A 143 -1.91 20.82 -19.64
C GLY A 143 -2.62 19.64 -18.97
N TRP A 144 -1.89 18.79 -18.24
CA TRP A 144 -2.47 17.62 -17.57
C TRP A 144 -2.87 17.92 -16.13
N VAL A 145 -4.14 17.64 -15.83
CA VAL A 145 -4.71 17.75 -14.49
C VAL A 145 -5.08 16.36 -14.00
N LYS A 146 -4.57 15.99 -12.83
CA LYS A 146 -4.97 14.77 -12.14
C LYS A 146 -6.14 15.04 -11.22
N VAL A 147 -7.19 14.23 -11.33
CA VAL A 147 -8.39 14.32 -10.49
C VAL A 147 -8.60 13.01 -9.76
N GLY A 148 -8.69 13.06 -8.44
CA GLY A 148 -8.91 11.86 -7.62
C GLY A 148 -9.59 12.19 -6.29
N CYS A 149 -9.82 11.17 -5.46
CA CYS A 149 -10.38 11.33 -4.13
C CYS A 149 -9.46 10.86 -2.99
N ALA A 150 -9.64 11.44 -1.80
CA ALA A 150 -8.93 11.06 -0.58
C ALA A 150 -9.72 11.46 0.67
N PHE A 151 -9.52 10.74 1.79
CA PHE A 151 -10.00 11.19 3.09
C PHE A 151 -9.21 12.42 3.58
N ASN A 152 -7.89 12.42 3.38
CA ASN A 152 -6.97 13.52 3.67
C ASN A 152 -6.16 13.86 2.41
N CYS A 153 -6.34 15.07 1.87
CA CYS A 153 -5.67 15.53 0.65
C CYS A 153 -4.18 15.79 0.84
N GLU A 154 -3.77 16.21 2.04
CA GLU A 154 -2.39 16.54 2.39
C GLU A 154 -1.52 15.27 2.38
N ASP A 155 -2.00 14.20 2.98
CA ASP A 155 -1.29 12.91 2.97
C ASP A 155 -1.24 12.32 1.56
N ARG A 156 -2.31 12.53 0.79
CA ARG A 156 -2.32 12.14 -0.62
C ARG A 156 -1.29 12.92 -1.43
N LEU A 157 -1.17 14.24 -1.21
CA LEU A 157 -0.15 15.07 -1.86
C LEU A 157 1.27 14.60 -1.50
N LYS A 158 1.56 14.36 -0.21
CA LYS A 158 2.87 13.85 0.25
C LYS A 158 3.26 12.54 -0.45
N SER A 159 2.29 11.66 -0.72
CA SER A 159 2.52 10.43 -1.46
C SER A 159 3.00 10.69 -2.89
N TYR A 160 2.45 11.68 -3.61
CA TYR A 160 2.94 12.05 -4.94
C TYR A 160 4.34 12.67 -4.89
N GLN A 161 4.57 13.54 -3.92
CA GLN A 161 5.86 14.19 -3.72
C GLN A 161 7.00 13.21 -3.38
N THR A 162 6.67 12.02 -2.88
CA THR A 162 7.69 10.99 -2.59
C THR A 162 8.23 10.35 -3.86
N GLY A 163 7.43 10.31 -4.94
CA GLY A 163 7.82 9.79 -6.24
C GLY A 163 8.36 10.84 -7.21
N ASP A 164 8.31 12.12 -6.84
CA ASP A 164 8.78 13.25 -7.65
C ASP A 164 10.08 13.81 -7.05
N PRO A 165 11.24 13.71 -7.74
CA PRO A 165 12.49 14.27 -7.25
C PRO A 165 12.46 15.79 -7.07
N HIS A 166 11.63 16.50 -7.84
CA HIS A 166 11.49 17.97 -7.76
C HIS A 166 10.40 18.41 -6.77
N ARG A 167 9.54 17.48 -6.34
CA ARG A 167 8.44 17.72 -5.42
C ARG A 167 7.53 18.87 -5.88
N GLU A 168 7.17 18.89 -7.16
CA GLU A 168 6.44 20.01 -7.77
C GLU A 168 4.94 19.76 -7.93
N TYR A 169 4.42 18.66 -7.40
CA TYR A 169 2.97 18.47 -7.35
C TYR A 169 2.30 19.57 -6.52
N LYS A 170 1.28 20.20 -7.08
CA LYS A 170 0.49 21.25 -6.42
C LYS A 170 -0.98 20.85 -6.36
N MET A 171 -1.56 20.99 -5.18
CA MET A 171 -2.99 20.81 -4.96
C MET A 171 -3.72 22.10 -5.38
N CYS A 172 -4.45 22.05 -6.49
CA CYS A 172 -5.05 23.24 -7.10
C CYS A 172 -6.47 23.51 -6.61
N THR A 173 -7.22 22.45 -6.31
CA THR A 173 -8.54 22.54 -5.68
C THR A 173 -8.87 21.24 -4.96
N LYS A 174 -9.70 21.34 -3.92
CA LYS A 174 -10.30 20.22 -3.23
C LYS A 174 -11.66 20.63 -2.68
N ARG A 175 -12.63 19.71 -2.67
CA ARG A 175 -13.94 19.92 -2.06
C ARG A 175 -14.37 18.67 -1.32
N GLN A 176 -15.00 18.87 -0.16
CA GLN A 176 -15.52 17.79 0.68
C GLN A 176 -16.89 17.31 0.18
N PHE A 177 -17.12 16.00 0.30
CA PHE A 177 -18.34 15.30 -0.06
C PHE A 177 -18.67 14.26 1.01
N SER A 178 -19.97 13.98 1.20
CA SER A 178 -20.43 12.88 2.07
C SER A 178 -20.14 11.50 1.48
N ASP A 179 -20.05 11.39 0.15
CA ASP A 179 -19.48 10.23 -0.55
C ASP A 179 -18.49 10.68 -1.63
N ARG A 180 -17.20 10.57 -1.30
CA ARG A 180 -16.11 10.99 -2.19
C ARG A 180 -15.98 10.10 -3.43
N GLN A 181 -16.37 8.82 -3.34
CA GLN A 181 -16.24 7.86 -4.44
C GLN A 181 -17.32 8.09 -5.48
N ILE A 182 -18.56 8.35 -5.04
CA ILE A 182 -19.64 8.75 -5.94
C ILE A 182 -19.31 10.10 -6.58
N ALA A 183 -18.87 11.08 -5.79
CA ALA A 183 -18.50 12.40 -6.30
C ALA A 183 -17.39 12.33 -7.35
N GLU A 184 -16.33 11.56 -7.11
CA GLU A 184 -15.23 11.36 -8.06
C GLU A 184 -15.72 10.79 -9.40
N LYS A 185 -16.55 9.75 -9.36
CA LYS A 185 -17.11 9.13 -10.57
C LYS A 185 -17.91 10.14 -11.40
N ILE A 186 -18.73 10.97 -10.74
CA ILE A 186 -19.51 12.03 -11.41
C ILE A 186 -18.56 13.08 -12.02
N VAL A 187 -17.54 13.51 -11.28
CA VAL A 187 -16.55 14.48 -11.77
C VAL A 187 -15.81 13.92 -13.00
N HIS A 188 -15.33 12.67 -12.95
CA HIS A 188 -14.66 12.03 -14.08
C HIS A 188 -15.59 11.90 -15.29
N SER A 189 -16.86 11.55 -15.08
CA SER A 189 -17.86 11.47 -16.15
C SER A 189 -18.09 12.83 -16.83
N LYS A 190 -18.14 13.92 -16.06
CA LYS A 190 -18.27 15.28 -16.59
C LYS A 190 -17.01 15.78 -17.31
N LEU A 191 -15.82 15.38 -16.84
CA LEU A 191 -14.55 15.81 -17.43
C LEU A 191 -14.19 15.08 -18.71
N THR A 192 -14.52 13.79 -18.82
CA THR A 192 -14.16 12.96 -19.99
C THR A 192 -14.57 13.57 -21.34
N PRO A 193 -15.80 14.07 -21.55
CA PRO A 193 -16.17 14.68 -22.83
C PRO A 193 -15.58 16.09 -23.05
N LEU A 194 -15.03 16.72 -22.00
CA LEU A 194 -14.46 18.08 -22.07
C LEU A 194 -12.93 18.07 -22.18
N SER A 195 -12.29 16.94 -21.90
CA SER A 195 -10.84 16.78 -22.00
C SER A 195 -10.42 16.43 -23.42
N GLU A 196 -9.32 17.01 -23.89
CA GLU A 196 -8.72 16.67 -25.19
C GLU A 196 -8.24 15.21 -25.20
N ASN A 197 -7.54 14.82 -24.13
CA ASN A 197 -7.07 13.47 -23.92
C ASN A 197 -7.29 13.02 -22.46
N ARG A 198 -7.39 11.70 -22.26
CA ARG A 198 -7.53 11.09 -20.94
C ARG A 198 -6.62 9.88 -20.78
N LYS A 199 -5.93 9.81 -19.63
CA LYS A 199 -5.15 8.64 -19.21
C LYS A 199 -5.47 8.27 -17.77
N GLY A 200 -6.49 7.42 -17.60
CA GLY A 200 -6.98 7.01 -16.29
C GLY A 200 -7.60 8.19 -15.52
N GLU A 201 -6.91 8.62 -14.46
CA GLU A 201 -7.30 9.75 -13.59
C GLU A 201 -6.66 11.10 -14.02
N TRP A 202 -5.97 11.11 -15.17
CA TRP A 202 -5.34 12.29 -15.74
C TRP A 202 -6.13 12.78 -16.96
N PHE A 203 -6.37 14.08 -17.00
CA PHE A 203 -7.15 14.76 -18.03
C PHE A 203 -6.33 15.91 -18.60
N GLU A 204 -6.16 15.94 -19.92
CA GLU A 204 -5.59 17.09 -20.62
C GLU A 204 -6.71 18.11 -20.82
N ILE A 205 -6.77 19.11 -19.93
CA ILE A 205 -7.87 20.05 -19.82
C ILE A 205 -7.46 21.28 -19.01
N ASP A 206 -8.09 22.43 -19.30
CA ASP A 206 -7.88 23.63 -18.52
C ASP A 206 -8.31 23.47 -17.05
N LEU A 207 -7.44 23.92 -16.14
CA LEU A 207 -7.63 23.78 -14.70
C LEU A 207 -8.89 24.52 -14.19
N SER A 208 -9.30 25.62 -14.82
CA SER A 208 -10.50 26.38 -14.43
C SER A 208 -11.78 25.55 -14.63
N ILE A 209 -11.83 24.75 -15.70
CA ILE A 209 -12.96 23.85 -15.98
C ILE A 209 -13.05 22.78 -14.89
N VAL A 210 -11.91 22.18 -14.52
CA VAL A 210 -11.83 21.18 -13.44
C VAL A 210 -12.29 21.77 -12.10
N LYS A 211 -11.81 22.98 -11.77
CA LYS A 211 -12.23 23.71 -10.57
C LYS A 211 -13.73 23.95 -10.53
N SER A 212 -14.30 24.41 -11.65
CA SER A 212 -15.73 24.66 -11.78
C SER A 212 -16.54 23.38 -11.57
N ILE A 213 -16.15 22.27 -12.21
CA ILE A 213 -16.88 21.01 -12.10
C ILE A 213 -16.85 20.46 -10.67
N ILE A 214 -15.68 20.44 -10.02
CA ILE A 214 -15.57 19.96 -8.63
C ILE A 214 -16.45 20.82 -7.70
N ASN A 215 -16.44 22.14 -7.87
CA ASN A 215 -17.20 23.06 -7.02
C ASN A 215 -18.72 23.02 -7.27
N ASN A 216 -19.16 22.57 -8.43
CA ASN A 216 -20.58 22.51 -8.80
C ASN A 216 -21.17 21.09 -8.83
N VAL A 217 -20.40 20.04 -8.52
CA VAL A 217 -20.92 18.68 -8.41
C VAL A 217 -21.79 18.53 -7.16
N THR A 218 -22.93 17.90 -7.32
CA THR A 218 -23.82 17.50 -6.22
C THR A 218 -23.96 15.98 -6.28
N ILE A 219 -23.86 15.34 -5.13
CA ILE A 219 -24.17 13.93 -4.96
C ILE A 219 -25.61 13.85 -4.44
N VAL A 220 -26.42 13.03 -5.10
CA VAL A 220 -27.84 12.81 -4.79
C VAL A 220 -27.96 11.57 -3.93
#